data_AF-G7VSM7-F1
#
_entry.id   AF-G7VSM7-F1
#
_cell.length_a   1.000
_cell.length_b   1.000
_cell.length_c   1.000
_cell.angle_alpha   90.00
_cell.angle_beta   90.00
_cell.angle_gamma   90.00
#
_symmetry.space_group_name_H-M   'P 1'
#
loop_
_entity.id
_entity.type
_entity.pdbx_description
1 polymer ?
#
loop_
_entity_poly.entity_id
_entity_poly.type
_entity_poly.pdbx_seq_one_letter_code
_entity_poly.pdbx_strand_id
1 'polypeptide(L)'
;MSEIATLSSDLPTITAEINAYKRVAGEAIYEIGRRLKSVRDQPQKYGLNGYRDWERWCAEECDMARRSANRFIQAFDELGTTSSRISSSKVFEILQLPSDIDRSSFVSSSHTIPSTGATKTVDEMTVRELREVKAALKAEREARELAEDRAEKAEDDYDVVCDTLEAVRAEPPRVKFPIFS
;
A
#
# COMPACT_ATOMS: atom_id res chain seq x y z
N MET A 1 -19.96 -36.46 5.82
CA MET A 1 -20.04 -37.11 4.49
C MET A 1 -19.85 -36.02 3.46
N SER A 2 -18.67 -35.91 2.85
CA SER A 2 -18.48 -35.03 1.70
C SER A 2 -18.95 -35.80 0.47
N GLU A 3 -20.02 -35.34 -0.18
CA GLU A 3 -20.26 -35.71 -1.57
C GLU A 3 -18.97 -35.42 -2.35
N ILE A 4 -18.42 -36.43 -3.02
CA ILE A 4 -17.38 -36.22 -4.01
C ILE A 4 -18.11 -35.56 -5.18
N ALA A 5 -18.16 -34.23 -5.17
CA ALA A 5 -18.70 -33.48 -6.29
C ALA A 5 -17.93 -33.89 -7.54
N THR A 6 -18.63 -34.51 -8.49
CA THR A 6 -18.05 -34.85 -9.79
C THR A 6 -17.66 -33.55 -10.48
N LEU A 7 -16.37 -33.43 -10.83
CA LEU A 7 -15.86 -32.25 -11.54
C LEU A 7 -16.63 -32.08 -12.87
N SER A 8 -17.08 -30.85 -13.16
CA SER A 8 -17.66 -30.52 -14.45
C SER A 8 -16.64 -30.75 -15.57
N SER A 9 -17.09 -31.14 -16.76
CA SER A 9 -16.25 -31.27 -17.95
C SER A 9 -16.19 -29.99 -18.80
N ASP A 10 -16.93 -28.95 -18.40
CA ASP A 10 -17.04 -27.69 -19.15
C ASP A 10 -16.09 -26.61 -18.58
N LEU A 11 -15.22 -26.06 -19.43
CA LEU A 11 -14.18 -25.11 -19.03
C LEU A 11 -14.75 -23.78 -18.48
N PRO A 12 -15.76 -23.14 -19.12
CA PRO A 12 -16.47 -22.00 -18.53
C PRO A 12 -17.03 -22.29 -17.14
N THR A 13 -17.64 -23.45 -16.93
CA THR A 13 -18.20 -23.87 -15.63
C THR A 13 -17.11 -24.00 -14.57
N ILE A 14 -16.03 -24.75 -14.86
CA ILE A 14 -14.87 -24.86 -13.96
C ILE A 14 -14.28 -23.48 -13.62
N THR A 15 -14.22 -22.58 -14.61
CA THR A 15 -13.71 -21.22 -14.41
C THR A 15 -14.59 -20.42 -13.44
N ALA A 16 -15.92 -20.52 -13.58
CA ALA A 16 -16.86 -19.88 -12.67
C ALA A 16 -16.75 -20.43 -11.23
N GLU A 17 -16.63 -21.75 -11.09
CA GLU A 17 -16.44 -22.42 -9.79
C GLU A 17 -15.14 -21.96 -9.10
N ILE A 18 -14.02 -21.96 -9.83
CA ILE A 18 -12.73 -21.46 -9.31
C ILE A 18 -12.85 -20.01 -8.84
N ASN A 19 -13.53 -19.16 -9.60
CA ASN A 19 -13.73 -17.77 -9.23
C ASN A 19 -14.64 -17.60 -8.01
N ALA A 20 -15.64 -18.47 -7.83
CA ALA A 20 -16.47 -18.51 -6.63
C ALA A 20 -15.62 -18.87 -5.39
N TYR A 21 -14.79 -19.92 -5.47
CA TYR A 21 -13.89 -20.30 -4.36
C TYR A 21 -12.88 -19.21 -4.03
N LYS A 22 -12.37 -18.47 -5.03
CA LYS A 22 -11.49 -17.31 -4.79
C LYS A 22 -12.18 -16.20 -4.01
N ARG A 23 -13.48 -15.95 -4.26
CA ARG A 23 -14.28 -14.98 -3.49
C ARG A 23 -14.46 -15.43 -2.04
N VAL A 24 -14.80 -16.71 -1.84
CA VAL A 24 -14.89 -17.31 -0.50
C VAL A 24 -13.57 -17.19 0.25
N ALA A 25 -12.43 -17.39 -0.42
CA ALA A 25 -11.12 -17.18 0.19
C ALA A 25 -10.84 -15.72 0.60
N GLY A 26 -11.33 -14.74 -0.18
CA GLY A 26 -11.24 -13.31 0.16
C GLY A 26 -12.11 -12.95 1.38
N GLU A 27 -13.33 -13.49 1.45
CA GLU A 27 -14.22 -13.35 2.61
C GLU A 27 -13.65 -14.06 3.86
N ALA A 28 -13.04 -15.23 3.69
CA ALA A 28 -12.37 -15.92 4.79
C ALA A 28 -11.25 -15.06 5.42
N ILE A 29 -10.47 -14.33 4.60
CA ILE A 29 -9.45 -13.40 5.13
C ILE A 29 -10.07 -12.31 6.00
N TYR A 30 -11.18 -11.72 5.55
CA TYR A 30 -11.93 -10.72 6.32
C TYR A 30 -12.39 -11.26 7.67
N GLU A 31 -13.07 -12.40 7.64
CA GLU A 31 -13.68 -13.01 8.82
C GLU A 31 -12.64 -13.55 9.82
N ILE A 32 -11.49 -14.03 9.34
CA ILE A 32 -10.33 -14.37 10.17
C ILE A 32 -9.79 -13.11 10.85
N GLY A 33 -9.54 -12.05 10.09
CA GLY A 33 -9.04 -10.77 10.63
C GLY A 33 -9.94 -10.20 11.72
N ARG A 34 -11.25 -10.20 11.48
CA ARG A 34 -12.27 -9.77 12.44
C ARG A 34 -12.21 -10.55 13.76
N ARG A 35 -12.13 -11.88 13.69
CA ARG A 35 -12.05 -12.75 14.88
C ARG A 35 -10.76 -12.55 15.65
N LEU A 36 -9.62 -12.54 14.94
CA LEU A 36 -8.31 -12.30 15.54
C LEU A 36 -8.29 -10.96 16.28
N LYS A 37 -8.85 -9.90 15.68
CA LYS A 37 -8.97 -8.58 16.30
C LYS A 37 -9.85 -8.61 17.55
N SER A 38 -11.01 -9.26 17.47
CA SER A 38 -11.92 -9.38 18.63
C SER A 38 -11.24 -10.04 19.83
N VAL A 39 -10.47 -11.11 19.61
CA VAL A 39 -9.73 -11.79 20.69
C VAL A 39 -8.57 -10.92 21.20
N ARG A 40 -7.86 -10.23 20.30
CA ARG A 40 -6.73 -9.33 20.65
C ARG A 40 -7.18 -8.14 21.50
N ASP A 41 -8.29 -7.51 21.13
CA ASP A 41 -8.77 -6.26 21.72
C ASP A 41 -9.62 -6.52 22.98
N GLN A 42 -10.16 -7.74 23.14
CA GLN A 42 -10.96 -8.15 24.32
C GLN A 42 -10.44 -9.48 24.92
N PRO A 43 -9.16 -9.60 25.30
CA PRO A 43 -8.55 -10.87 25.67
C PRO A 43 -9.22 -11.52 26.90
N GLN A 44 -9.70 -10.71 27.85
CA GLN A 44 -10.33 -11.20 29.07
C GLN A 44 -11.65 -11.96 28.80
N LYS A 45 -12.38 -11.59 27.73
CA LYS A 45 -13.61 -12.28 27.32
C LYS A 45 -13.34 -13.72 26.89
N TYR A 46 -12.12 -14.01 26.45
CA TYR A 46 -11.67 -15.31 25.97
C TYR A 46 -10.72 -16.00 26.96
N GLY A 47 -10.59 -15.49 28.18
CA GLY A 47 -9.73 -16.08 29.21
C GLY A 47 -8.22 -15.85 29.00
N LEU A 48 -7.84 -14.85 28.20
CA LEU A 48 -6.44 -14.50 27.94
C LEU A 48 -6.00 -13.32 28.83
N ASN A 49 -4.74 -13.32 29.28
CA ASN A 49 -4.21 -12.29 30.19
C ASN A 49 -3.50 -11.14 29.45
N GLY A 50 -3.59 -11.09 28.12
CA GLY A 50 -3.08 -9.97 27.31
C GLY A 50 -2.46 -10.42 26.00
N TYR A 51 -1.67 -9.52 25.40
CA TYR A 51 -1.14 -9.70 24.04
C TYR A 51 -0.22 -10.93 23.87
N ARG A 52 0.56 -11.29 24.91
CA ARG A 52 1.44 -12.48 24.85
C ARG A 52 0.65 -13.78 24.79
N ASP A 53 -0.43 -13.88 25.54
CA ASP A 53 -1.32 -15.05 25.52
C ASP A 53 -2.07 -15.12 24.17
N TRP A 54 -2.46 -13.97 23.62
CA TRP A 54 -3.02 -13.89 22.26
C TRP A 54 -2.04 -14.36 21.19
N GLU A 55 -0.77 -13.95 21.25
CA GLU A 55 0.26 -14.40 20.31
C GLU A 55 0.50 -15.91 20.41
N ARG A 56 0.53 -16.44 21.65
CA ARG A 56 0.64 -17.87 21.89
C ARG A 56 -0.55 -18.64 21.33
N TRP A 57 -1.77 -18.20 21.60
CA TRP A 57 -3.00 -18.77 21.05
C TRP A 57 -2.99 -18.77 19.52
N CYS A 58 -2.56 -17.68 18.89
CA CYS A 58 -2.41 -17.64 17.43
C CYS A 58 -1.43 -18.69 16.92
N ALA A 59 -0.27 -18.87 17.58
CA ALA A 59 0.76 -19.80 17.13
C ALA A 59 0.39 -21.27 17.39
N GLU A 60 -0.10 -21.58 18.59
CA GLU A 60 -0.32 -22.95 19.06
C GLU A 60 -1.68 -23.51 18.59
N GLU A 61 -2.74 -22.70 18.59
CA GLU A 61 -4.10 -23.17 18.27
C GLU A 61 -4.52 -22.86 16.83
N CYS A 62 -4.03 -21.77 16.25
CA CYS A 62 -4.40 -21.35 14.89
C CYS A 62 -3.33 -21.66 13.83
N ASP A 63 -2.14 -22.13 14.21
CA ASP A 63 -0.98 -22.28 13.33
C ASP A 63 -0.63 -20.98 12.57
N MET A 64 -0.73 -19.85 13.27
CA MET A 64 -0.51 -18.52 12.71
C MET A 64 0.59 -17.79 13.45
N ALA A 65 1.70 -17.53 12.75
CA ALA A 65 2.72 -16.61 13.25
C ALA A 65 2.12 -15.21 13.49
N ARG A 66 2.61 -14.51 14.52
CA ARG A 66 2.19 -13.15 14.89
C ARG A 66 2.10 -12.20 13.69
N ARG A 67 3.09 -12.25 12.80
CA ARG A 67 3.13 -11.38 11.61
C ARG A 67 1.95 -11.68 10.68
N SER A 68 1.64 -12.95 10.45
CA SER A 68 0.50 -13.36 9.63
C SER A 68 -0.81 -12.91 10.29
N ALA A 69 -1.03 -13.23 11.57
CA ALA A 69 -2.22 -12.83 12.31
C ALA A 69 -2.50 -11.32 12.25
N ASN A 70 -1.45 -10.50 12.45
CA ASN A 70 -1.58 -9.05 12.32
C ASN A 70 -1.90 -8.58 10.90
N ARG A 71 -1.41 -9.25 9.84
CA ARG A 71 -1.79 -8.92 8.46
C ARG A 71 -3.26 -9.22 8.17
N PHE A 72 -3.83 -10.29 8.74
CA PHE A 72 -5.26 -10.55 8.64
C PHE A 72 -6.08 -9.48 9.35
N ILE A 73 -5.67 -9.07 10.56
CA ILE A 73 -6.32 -7.95 11.26
C ILE A 73 -6.22 -6.66 10.45
N GLN A 74 -5.05 -6.38 9.88
CA GLN A 74 -4.84 -5.21 9.02
C GLN A 74 -5.74 -5.25 7.78
N ALA A 75 -5.93 -6.41 7.15
CA ALA A 75 -6.87 -6.56 6.05
C ALA A 75 -8.30 -6.20 6.47
N PHE A 76 -8.73 -6.65 7.66
CA PHE A 76 -10.04 -6.32 8.21
C PHE A 76 -10.21 -4.81 8.48
N ASP A 77 -9.22 -4.18 9.11
CA ASP A 77 -9.26 -2.75 9.46
C ASP A 77 -9.14 -1.85 8.22
N GLU A 78 -8.23 -2.21 7.32
CA GLU A 78 -7.82 -1.53 6.08
C GLU A 78 -8.92 -1.48 5.01
N LEU A 79 -9.49 -2.64 4.75
CA LEU A 79 -10.35 -2.88 3.57
C LEU A 79 -11.80 -3.08 3.96
N GLY A 80 -12.10 -3.38 5.23
CA GLY A 80 -13.45 -3.71 5.66
C GLY A 80 -14.06 -4.79 4.79
N THR A 81 -15.35 -4.64 4.46
CA THR A 81 -16.07 -5.58 3.60
C THR A 81 -15.56 -5.62 2.16
N THR A 82 -14.76 -4.64 1.72
CA THR A 82 -14.24 -4.57 0.35
C THR A 82 -13.27 -5.71 0.03
N SER A 83 -12.62 -6.31 1.05
CA SER A 83 -11.75 -7.47 0.85
C SER A 83 -12.48 -8.70 0.29
N SER A 84 -13.80 -8.81 0.48
CA SER A 84 -14.61 -9.90 -0.09
C SER A 84 -14.79 -9.80 -1.61
N ARG A 85 -14.60 -8.61 -2.19
CA ARG A 85 -14.75 -8.36 -3.63
C ARG A 85 -13.50 -8.70 -4.42
N ILE A 86 -12.37 -8.84 -3.74
CA ILE A 86 -11.06 -9.07 -4.34
C ILE A 86 -10.49 -10.42 -3.90
N SER A 87 -9.68 -11.03 -4.77
CA SER A 87 -9.07 -12.31 -4.43
C SER A 87 -8.04 -12.17 -3.29
N SER A 88 -7.85 -13.25 -2.54
CA SER A 88 -6.89 -13.34 -1.44
C SER A 88 -5.49 -12.83 -1.80
N SER A 89 -4.99 -13.13 -3.00
CA SER A 89 -3.68 -12.66 -3.47
C SER A 89 -3.62 -11.13 -3.60
N LYS A 90 -4.71 -10.48 -4.02
CA LYS A 90 -4.76 -9.01 -4.20
C LYS A 90 -4.84 -8.30 -2.85
N VAL A 91 -5.58 -8.84 -1.88
CA VAL A 91 -5.71 -8.28 -0.51
C VAL A 91 -4.33 -7.95 0.07
N PHE A 92 -3.42 -8.91 0.05
CA PHE A 92 -2.08 -8.76 0.62
C PHE A 92 -1.12 -7.89 -0.20
N GLU A 93 -1.41 -7.66 -1.49
CA GLU A 93 -0.68 -6.70 -2.31
C GLU A 93 -1.10 -5.27 -2.00
N ILE A 94 -2.41 -5.03 -1.80
CA ILE A 94 -2.96 -3.72 -1.45
C ILE A 94 -2.47 -3.28 -0.07
N LEU A 95 -2.31 -4.21 0.88
CA LEU A 95 -1.74 -3.90 2.19
C LEU A 95 -0.28 -3.39 2.15
N GLN A 96 0.42 -3.59 1.03
CA GLN A 96 1.77 -3.06 0.83
C GLN A 96 1.77 -1.65 0.24
N LEU A 97 0.61 -1.10 -0.11
CA LEU A 97 0.52 0.29 -0.51
C LEU A 97 0.92 1.20 0.66
N PRO A 98 1.51 2.37 0.38
CA PRO A 98 1.77 3.40 1.39
C PRO A 98 0.54 3.68 2.25
N SER A 99 0.74 3.95 3.54
CA SER A 99 -0.35 4.15 4.51
C SER A 99 -1.13 5.44 4.31
N ASP A 100 -0.58 6.39 3.57
CA ASP A 100 -1.23 7.63 3.15
C ASP A 100 -2.31 7.41 2.07
N ILE A 101 -2.28 6.25 1.39
CA ILE A 101 -3.30 5.89 0.42
C ILE A 101 -4.44 5.21 1.14
N ASP A 102 -5.63 5.76 1.01
CA ASP A 102 -6.85 5.07 1.41
C ASP A 102 -7.07 3.85 0.51
N ARG A 103 -6.81 2.68 1.09
CA ARG A 103 -6.84 1.40 0.39
C ARG A 103 -8.27 1.01 -0.02
N SER A 104 -9.28 1.48 0.71
CA SER A 104 -10.67 1.19 0.40
C SER A 104 -11.14 1.93 -0.86
N SER A 105 -10.79 3.22 -0.97
CA SER A 105 -11.02 3.99 -2.20
C SER A 105 -10.15 3.50 -3.34
N PHE A 106 -8.88 3.15 -3.09
CA PHE A 106 -7.99 2.58 -4.11
C PHE A 106 -8.56 1.33 -4.79
N VAL A 107 -9.24 0.45 -4.04
CA VAL A 107 -9.88 -0.74 -4.62
C VAL A 107 -11.06 -0.38 -5.52
N SER A 108 -11.80 0.66 -5.14
CA SER A 108 -13.01 1.09 -5.85
C SER A 108 -12.73 2.02 -7.03
N SER A 109 -11.57 2.68 -7.05
CA SER A 109 -11.15 3.58 -8.13
C SER A 109 -10.60 2.79 -9.32
N SER A 110 -10.80 3.34 -10.52
CA SER A 110 -10.17 2.82 -11.73
C SER A 110 -8.73 3.33 -11.85
N HIS A 111 -7.85 2.47 -12.35
CA HIS A 111 -6.41 2.74 -12.53
C HIS A 111 -5.99 2.44 -13.96
N THR A 112 -5.08 3.25 -14.49
CA THR A 112 -4.48 3.01 -15.80
C THR A 112 -3.35 2.01 -15.68
N ILE A 113 -3.42 0.92 -16.44
CA ILE A 113 -2.41 -0.12 -16.45
C ILE A 113 -1.24 0.33 -17.34
N PRO A 114 0.00 0.42 -16.82
CA PRO A 114 1.14 0.92 -17.59
C PRO A 114 1.43 0.14 -18.89
N SER A 115 1.30 -1.18 -18.87
CA SER A 115 1.63 -2.03 -20.02
C SER A 115 0.60 -2.00 -21.16
N THR A 116 -0.68 -1.78 -20.84
CA THR A 116 -1.78 -1.90 -21.81
C THR A 116 -2.49 -0.58 -22.07
N GLY A 117 -2.33 0.42 -21.20
CA GLY A 117 -3.11 1.66 -21.21
C GLY A 117 -4.58 1.48 -20.83
N ALA A 118 -5.02 0.26 -20.52
CA ALA A 118 -6.39 -0.02 -20.14
C ALA A 118 -6.70 0.56 -18.75
N THR A 119 -7.88 1.15 -18.61
CA THR A 119 -8.41 1.62 -17.32
C THR A 119 -9.23 0.50 -16.70
N LYS A 120 -8.79 -0.03 -15.56
CA LYS A 120 -9.46 -1.13 -14.84
C LYS A 120 -9.54 -0.87 -13.35
N THR A 121 -10.54 -1.43 -12.72
CA THR A 121 -10.66 -1.50 -11.25
C THR A 121 -9.84 -2.66 -10.67
N VAL A 122 -9.65 -2.68 -9.35
CA VAL A 122 -8.77 -3.69 -8.70
C VAL A 122 -9.33 -5.10 -8.78
N ASP A 123 -10.65 -5.28 -8.85
CA ASP A 123 -11.28 -6.59 -9.07
C ASP A 123 -11.07 -7.11 -10.49
N GLU A 124 -11.06 -6.24 -11.50
CA GLU A 124 -10.87 -6.58 -12.91
C GLU A 124 -9.41 -6.86 -13.30
N MET A 125 -8.45 -6.18 -12.65
CA MET A 125 -7.04 -6.33 -12.98
C MET A 125 -6.47 -7.69 -12.57
N THR A 126 -5.44 -8.16 -13.26
CA THR A 126 -4.64 -9.30 -12.79
C THR A 126 -3.71 -8.88 -11.64
N VAL A 127 -3.15 -9.84 -10.91
CA VAL A 127 -2.15 -9.54 -9.86
C VAL A 127 -0.91 -8.86 -10.46
N ARG A 128 -0.54 -9.21 -11.70
CA ARG A 128 0.57 -8.58 -12.41
C ARG A 128 0.26 -7.11 -12.72
N GLU A 129 -0.92 -6.84 -13.28
CA GLU A 129 -1.37 -5.47 -13.55
C GLU A 129 -1.43 -4.63 -12.26
N LEU A 130 -1.92 -5.19 -11.15
CA LEU A 130 -1.90 -4.51 -9.85
C LEU A 130 -0.48 -4.14 -9.39
N ARG A 131 0.51 -5.03 -9.61
CA ARG A 131 1.92 -4.75 -9.28
C ARG A 131 2.50 -3.67 -10.18
N GLU A 132 2.12 -3.64 -11.45
CA GLU A 132 2.54 -2.59 -12.39
C GLU A 132 1.98 -1.23 -11.96
N VAL A 133 0.69 -1.14 -11.61
CA VAL A 133 0.08 0.08 -11.07
C VAL A 133 0.78 0.54 -9.79
N LYS A 134 1.05 -0.38 -8.85
CA LYS A 134 1.78 -0.06 -7.61
C LYS A 134 3.19 0.47 -7.89
N ALA A 135 3.90 -0.14 -8.84
CA ALA A 135 5.24 0.29 -9.23
C ALA A 135 5.24 1.67 -9.89
N ALA A 136 4.27 1.94 -10.77
CA ALA A 136 4.10 3.24 -11.40
C ALA A 136 3.79 4.33 -10.37
N LEU A 137 2.86 4.07 -9.45
CA LEU A 137 2.52 5.01 -8.38
C LEU A 137 3.71 5.30 -7.45
N LYS A 138 4.53 4.28 -7.16
CA LYS A 138 5.77 4.47 -6.41
C LYS A 138 6.77 5.34 -7.17
N ALA A 139 6.99 5.07 -8.46
CA ALA A 139 7.92 5.82 -9.29
C ALA A 139 7.48 7.29 -9.48
N GLU A 140 6.18 7.53 -9.65
CA GLU A 140 5.62 8.88 -9.73
C GLU A 140 5.87 9.66 -8.45
N ARG A 141 5.66 9.03 -7.29
CA ARG A 141 5.93 9.65 -5.99
C ARG A 141 7.40 10.00 -5.80
N GLU A 142 8.31 9.07 -6.10
CA GLU A 142 9.76 9.29 -6.02
C GLU A 142 10.21 10.39 -6.98
N ALA A 143 9.63 10.46 -8.18
CA ALA A 143 9.92 11.52 -9.14
C ALA A 143 9.42 12.89 -8.67
N ARG A 144 8.25 12.94 -8.03
CA ARG A 144 7.69 14.18 -7.47
C ARG A 144 8.54 14.69 -6.30
N GLU A 145 8.89 13.81 -5.36
CA GLU A 145 9.75 14.15 -4.22
C GLU A 145 11.11 14.67 -4.69
N LEU A 146 11.73 14.01 -5.68
CA LEU A 146 12.98 14.48 -6.27
C LEU A 146 12.83 15.83 -6.98
N ALA A 147 11.68 16.12 -7.58
CA ALA A 147 11.42 17.40 -8.22
C ALA A 147 11.22 18.52 -7.19
N GLU A 148 10.53 18.24 -6.08
CA GLU A 148 10.35 19.15 -4.94
C GLU A 148 11.71 19.48 -4.30
N ASP A 149 12.53 18.47 -3.98
CA ASP A 149 13.88 18.65 -3.43
C ASP A 149 14.80 19.48 -4.34
N ARG A 150 14.64 19.35 -5.66
CA ARG A 150 15.40 20.12 -6.65
C ARG A 150 14.92 21.55 -6.75
N ALA A 151 13.61 21.78 -6.60
CA ALA A 151 13.04 23.12 -6.60
C ALA A 151 13.49 23.89 -5.35
N GLU A 152 13.41 23.27 -4.16
CA GLU A 152 13.87 23.86 -2.89
C GLU A 152 15.35 24.25 -2.96
N LYS A 153 16.22 23.35 -3.42
CA LYS A 153 17.65 23.66 -3.59
C LYS A 153 17.90 24.79 -4.58
N ALA A 154 17.10 24.89 -5.64
CA ALA A 154 17.24 25.96 -6.62
C ALA A 154 16.79 27.33 -6.04
N GLU A 155 15.80 27.34 -5.15
CA GLU A 155 15.39 28.52 -4.40
C GLU A 155 16.48 28.95 -3.41
N ASP A 156 17.02 28.00 -2.63
CA ASP A 156 18.14 28.27 -1.70
C ASP A 156 19.38 28.82 -2.44
N ASP A 157 19.76 28.20 -3.56
CA ASP A 157 20.88 28.65 -4.39
C ASP A 157 20.62 30.05 -4.97
N TYR A 158 19.38 30.35 -5.35
CA TYR A 158 18.99 31.68 -5.85
C TYR A 158 19.13 32.76 -4.76
N ASP A 159 18.65 32.47 -3.55
CA ASP A 159 18.74 33.38 -2.41
C ASP A 159 20.20 33.67 -2.04
N VAL A 160 21.06 32.64 -2.02
CA VAL A 160 22.51 32.80 -1.80
C VAL A 160 23.13 33.69 -2.88
N VAL A 161 22.78 33.49 -4.16
CA VAL A 161 23.29 34.34 -5.25
C VAL A 161 22.83 35.79 -5.08
N CYS A 162 21.56 36.02 -4.72
CA CYS A 162 21.05 37.36 -4.42
C CYS A 162 21.83 38.04 -3.29
N ASP A 163 22.01 37.36 -2.16
CA ASP A 163 22.77 37.88 -1.01
C ASP A 163 24.21 38.24 -1.40
N THR A 164 24.87 37.39 -2.20
CA THR A 164 26.25 37.68 -2.66
C THR A 164 26.30 38.90 -3.60
N LEU A 165 25.34 39.06 -4.50
CA LEU A 165 25.29 40.22 -5.41
C LEU A 165 25.00 41.52 -4.65
N GLU A 166 24.13 41.48 -3.64
CA GLU A 166 23.87 42.62 -2.76
C GLU A 166 25.12 43.02 -1.96
N ALA A 167 25.83 42.04 -1.39
CA ALA A 167 27.08 42.28 -0.66
C ALA A 167 28.15 42.93 -1.56
N VAL A 168 28.32 42.42 -2.80
CA VAL A 168 29.26 42.99 -3.77
C VAL A 168 28.88 44.42 -4.17
N ARG A 169 27.58 44.72 -4.32
CA ARG A 169 27.10 46.07 -4.65
C ARG A 169 27.30 47.07 -3.51
N ALA A 170 27.25 46.61 -2.26
CA ALA A 170 27.45 47.44 -1.07
C ALA A 170 28.92 47.84 -0.84
N GLU A 171 29.89 47.16 -1.46
CA GLU A 171 31.30 47.53 -1.35
C GLU A 171 31.61 48.83 -2.15
N PRO A 172 32.21 49.86 -1.52
CA PRO A 172 32.57 51.08 -2.22
C PRO A 172 33.65 50.80 -3.29
N PRO A 173 33.58 51.47 -4.47
CA PRO A 173 34.48 51.21 -5.57
C PRO A 173 35.93 51.47 -5.16
N ARG A 174 36.80 50.45 -5.28
CA ARG A 174 38.24 50.58 -5.07
C ARG A 174 38.90 51.25 -6.27
N VAL A 175 38.78 52.57 -6.36
CA VAL A 175 39.49 53.37 -7.37
C VAL A 175 40.93 53.58 -6.90
N LYS A 176 41.89 52.80 -7.44
CA LYS A 176 43.32 53.10 -7.27
C LYS A 176 43.70 54.17 -8.27
N PHE A 177 43.85 55.41 -7.81
CA PHE A 177 44.45 56.45 -8.64
C PHE A 177 45.96 56.17 -8.77
N PRO A 178 46.51 56.10 -10.00
CA PRO A 178 47.95 56.02 -10.18
C PRO A 178 48.59 57.29 -9.61
N ILE A 179 49.49 57.11 -8.65
CA ILE A 179 50.28 58.20 -8.10
C ILE A 179 51.33 58.55 -9.16
N PHE A 180 51.10 59.60 -9.93
CA PHE A 180 52.13 60.16 -10.81
C PHE A 180 53.18 60.84 -9.91
N SER A 181 54.40 60.29 -9.93
CA SER A 181 55.60 60.84 -9.29
C SER A 181 56.48 61.50 -10.35
#